data_AF-B4D170-F1
#
_entry.id   AF-B4D170-F1
#
_cell.length_a   1.000
_cell.length_b   1.000
_cell.length_c   1.000
_cell.angle_alpha   90.00
_cell.angle_beta   90.00
_cell.angle_gamma   90.00
#
_symmetry.space_group_name_H-M   'P 1'
#
loop_
_entity.id
_entity.type
_entity.pdbx_description
1 polymer ?
#
loop_
_entity_poly.entity_id
_entity_poly.type
_entity_poly.pdbx_seq_one_letter_code
_entity_poly.pdbx_strand_id
1 'polypeptide(L)'
;MNKLVPSISLALLVSFAFTGCETPGQSALTGAATGAAIGGLATGHGDGALVGAAIGAGTGYLVGKQVQAERRAAYDAGYYDARNEDRGYPEDRGGYREDRYYRDRYPSGRLTDRPGFVLSPYYPYSRIDVRGIPRGAQVEDPATHRVFINP
;
A
#
# COMPACT_ATOMS: atom_id res chain seq x y z
N MET A 1 -46.67 29.03 -14.35
CA MET A 1 -45.33 29.08 -13.71
C MET A 1 -45.15 28.04 -12.58
N ASN A 2 -46.12 27.15 -12.38
CA ASN A 2 -46.29 26.32 -11.18
C ASN A 2 -45.79 24.87 -11.41
N LYS A 3 -45.53 24.50 -12.68
CA LYS A 3 -44.94 23.21 -13.08
C LYS A 3 -43.41 23.24 -13.13
N LEU A 4 -42.81 24.43 -13.12
CA LEU A 4 -41.35 24.62 -13.13
C LEU A 4 -40.74 24.46 -11.73
N VAL A 5 -41.46 24.85 -10.68
CA VAL A 5 -41.03 24.72 -9.28
C VAL A 5 -40.69 23.27 -8.88
N PRO A 6 -41.54 22.24 -9.17
CA PRO A 6 -41.17 20.85 -8.85
C PRO A 6 -40.01 20.34 -9.70
N SER A 7 -39.85 20.80 -10.94
CA SER A 7 -38.72 20.41 -11.80
C SER A 7 -37.39 21.02 -11.34
N ILE A 8 -37.41 22.27 -10.88
CA ILE A 8 -36.23 22.94 -10.32
C ILE A 8 -35.81 22.29 -9.00
N SER A 9 -36.79 21.96 -8.13
CA SER A 9 -36.53 21.28 -6.87
C SER A 9 -35.95 19.87 -7.08
N LEU A 10 -36.50 19.11 -8.03
CA LEU A 10 -35.98 17.78 -8.39
C LEU A 10 -34.57 17.85 -8.99
N ALA A 11 -34.29 18.85 -9.83
CA ALA A 11 -32.96 19.07 -10.40
C ALA A 11 -31.93 19.45 -9.32
N LEU A 12 -32.32 20.25 -8.32
CA LEU A 12 -31.48 20.62 -7.18
C LEU A 12 -31.15 19.42 -6.29
N LEU A 13 -32.13 18.56 -6.02
CA LEU A 13 -31.96 17.32 -5.25
C LEU A 13 -31.02 16.32 -5.93
N VAL A 14 -31.16 16.13 -7.25
CA VAL A 14 -30.28 15.25 -8.04
C VAL A 14 -28.85 15.79 -8.10
N SER A 15 -28.67 17.11 -8.20
CA SER A 15 -27.36 17.76 -8.19
C SER A 15 -26.65 17.57 -6.84
N PHE A 16 -27.41 17.60 -5.73
CA PHE A 16 -26.88 17.39 -4.38
C PHE A 16 -26.40 15.95 -4.15
N ALA A 17 -26.94 14.97 -4.88
CA ALA A 17 -26.48 13.58 -4.80
C ALA A 17 -25.11 13.37 -5.49
N PHE A 18 -24.75 14.22 -6.46
CA PHE A 18 -23.49 14.09 -7.22
C PHE A 18 -22.27 14.69 -6.51
N THR A 19 -22.47 15.59 -5.53
CA THR A 19 -21.40 16.26 -4.77
C THR A 19 -20.53 15.29 -3.92
N GLY A 20 -20.97 14.03 -3.74
CA GLY A 20 -20.28 13.03 -2.94
C GLY A 20 -19.14 12.28 -3.64
N CYS A 21 -19.01 12.40 -4.97
CA CYS A 21 -18.06 11.59 -5.76
C CYS A 21 -16.77 12.33 -6.19
N GLU A 22 -16.49 13.53 -5.67
CA GLU A 22 -15.37 14.36 -6.15
C GLU A 22 -14.08 14.29 -5.31
N THR A 23 -12.94 14.30 -6.02
CA THR A 23 -11.58 14.20 -5.49
C THR A 23 -11.09 15.56 -4.95
N PRO A 24 -10.28 15.64 -3.87
CA PRO A 24 -9.75 16.92 -3.36
C PRO A 24 -8.84 17.60 -4.40
N GLY A 25 -9.31 18.71 -4.96
CA GLY A 25 -8.72 19.42 -6.11
C GLY A 25 -9.73 19.66 -7.23
N GLN A 26 -10.75 18.81 -7.29
CA GLN A 26 -11.83 18.88 -8.26
C GLN A 26 -12.84 19.97 -7.85
N SER A 27 -13.06 20.24 -6.55
CA SER A 27 -13.97 21.30 -6.09
C SER A 27 -13.67 22.72 -6.58
N ALA A 28 -12.39 23.12 -6.63
CA ALA A 28 -11.98 24.43 -7.14
C ALA A 28 -12.09 24.50 -8.67
N LEU A 29 -11.71 23.41 -9.36
CA LEU A 29 -11.79 23.29 -10.81
C LEU A 29 -13.23 23.22 -11.31
N THR A 30 -14.09 22.45 -10.64
CA THR A 30 -15.52 22.29 -10.92
C THR A 30 -16.26 23.59 -10.62
N GLY A 31 -15.93 24.25 -9.51
CA GLY A 31 -16.42 25.61 -9.22
C GLY A 31 -16.03 26.60 -10.32
N ALA A 32 -14.77 26.58 -10.77
CA ALA A 32 -14.29 27.43 -11.85
C ALA A 32 -14.99 27.14 -13.19
N ALA A 33 -15.07 25.88 -13.59
CA ALA A 33 -15.68 25.47 -14.86
C ALA A 33 -17.18 25.78 -14.89
N THR A 34 -17.90 25.48 -13.80
CA THR A 34 -19.33 25.76 -13.68
C THR A 34 -19.59 27.26 -13.64
N GLY A 35 -18.78 28.01 -12.89
CA GLY A 35 -18.85 29.47 -12.83
C GLY A 35 -18.55 30.12 -14.18
N ALA A 36 -17.57 29.59 -14.94
CA ALA A 36 -17.22 30.05 -16.27
C ALA A 36 -18.37 29.84 -17.26
N ALA A 37 -18.97 28.64 -17.25
CA ALA A 37 -20.09 28.31 -18.11
C ALA A 37 -21.29 29.23 -17.82
N ILE A 38 -21.68 29.38 -16.55
CA ILE A 38 -22.81 30.23 -16.15
C ILE A 38 -22.52 31.70 -16.48
N GLY A 39 -21.33 32.20 -16.14
CA GLY A 39 -20.95 33.60 -16.38
C GLY A 39 -20.84 33.95 -17.87
N GLY A 40 -20.33 33.03 -18.68
CA GLY A 40 -20.26 33.18 -20.14
C GLY A 40 -21.64 33.13 -20.80
N LEU A 41 -22.51 32.21 -20.37
CA LEU A 41 -23.88 32.12 -20.88
C LEU A 41 -24.75 33.30 -20.46
N ALA A 42 -24.57 33.81 -19.24
CA ALA A 42 -25.36 34.94 -18.73
C ALA A 42 -24.99 36.27 -19.37
N THR A 43 -23.71 36.48 -19.70
CA THR A 43 -23.23 37.76 -20.25
C THR A 43 -23.01 37.73 -21.76
N GLY A 44 -22.88 36.55 -22.36
CA GLY A 44 -22.55 36.39 -23.79
C GLY A 44 -21.11 36.75 -24.16
N HIS A 45 -20.25 37.07 -23.19
CA HIS A 45 -18.88 37.54 -23.40
C HIS A 45 -17.88 36.77 -22.54
N GLY A 46 -16.62 36.72 -22.99
CA GLY A 46 -15.53 36.03 -22.29
C GLY A 46 -15.24 36.60 -20.90
N ASP A 47 -15.50 37.89 -20.68
CA ASP A 47 -15.28 38.56 -19.40
C ASP A 47 -16.18 37.99 -18.29
N GLY A 48 -17.44 37.68 -18.61
CA GLY A 48 -18.35 37.07 -17.63
C GLY A 48 -17.97 35.63 -17.30
N ALA A 49 -17.42 34.89 -18.27
CA ALA A 49 -16.85 33.57 -18.01
C ALA A 49 -15.63 33.66 -17.09
N LEU A 50 -14.75 34.64 -17.29
CA LEU A 50 -13.57 34.82 -16.45
C LEU A 50 -13.95 35.19 -15.00
N VAL A 51 -14.88 36.15 -14.84
CA VAL A 51 -15.36 36.57 -13.51
C VAL A 51 -16.08 35.42 -12.80
N GLY A 52 -16.94 34.70 -13.51
CA GLY A 52 -17.62 33.52 -12.97
C GLY A 52 -16.64 32.41 -12.56
N ALA A 53 -15.60 32.17 -13.37
CA ALA A 53 -14.56 31.21 -13.05
C ALA A 53 -13.78 31.60 -11.78
N ALA A 54 -13.41 32.87 -11.65
CA ALA A 54 -12.66 33.36 -10.50
C ALA A 54 -13.45 33.22 -9.19
N ILE A 55 -14.75 33.58 -9.21
CA ILE A 55 -15.63 33.44 -8.05
C ILE A 55 -15.81 31.95 -7.69
N GLY A 56 -16.11 31.11 -8.68
CA GLY A 56 -16.30 29.67 -8.47
C GLY A 56 -15.03 28.96 -7.98
N ALA A 57 -13.86 29.35 -8.48
CA ALA A 57 -12.57 28.85 -8.01
C ALA A 57 -12.30 29.30 -6.57
N GLY A 58 -12.56 30.57 -6.26
CA GLY A 58 -12.34 31.14 -4.93
C GLY A 58 -13.18 30.45 -3.86
N THR A 59 -14.47 30.24 -4.13
CA THR A 59 -15.36 29.52 -3.20
C THR A 59 -14.98 28.05 -3.07
N GLY A 60 -14.73 27.36 -4.19
CA GLY A 60 -14.30 25.96 -4.19
C GLY A 60 -12.97 25.70 -3.48
N TYR A 61 -12.05 26.68 -3.52
CA TYR A 61 -10.77 26.63 -2.80
C TYR A 61 -10.93 26.80 -1.29
N LEU A 62 -11.78 27.72 -0.84
CA LEU A 62 -12.03 27.93 0.60
C LEU A 62 -12.70 26.71 1.24
N VAL A 63 -13.71 26.14 0.58
CA VAL A 63 -14.36 24.89 1.05
C VAL A 63 -13.38 23.73 1.03
N GLY A 64 -12.57 23.63 -0.03
CA GLY A 64 -11.54 22.60 -0.15
C GLY A 64 -10.54 22.60 1.00
N LYS A 65 -10.17 23.77 1.54
CA LYS A 65 -9.25 23.86 2.70
C LYS A 65 -9.83 23.25 3.97
N GLN A 66 -11.11 23.47 4.25
CA GLN A 66 -11.75 22.92 5.46
C GLN A 66 -11.83 21.40 5.38
N VAL A 67 -12.28 20.87 4.24
CA VAL A 67 -12.38 19.42 4.02
C VAL A 67 -11.00 18.76 4.03
N GLN A 68 -9.97 19.41 3.47
CA GLN A 68 -8.62 18.87 3.50
C GLN A 68 -8.07 18.73 4.92
N ALA A 69 -8.34 19.67 5.82
CA ALA A 69 -7.83 19.62 7.19
C ALA A 69 -8.35 18.39 7.94
N GLU A 70 -9.66 18.13 7.85
CA GLU A 70 -10.29 16.94 8.46
C GLU A 70 -9.77 15.66 7.81
N ARG A 71 -9.68 15.63 6.47
CA ARG A 71 -9.20 14.46 5.73
C ARG A 71 -7.74 14.15 6.02
N ARG A 72 -6.91 15.17 6.26
CA ARG A 72 -5.50 15.01 6.62
C ARG A 72 -5.35 14.41 8.01
N ALA A 73 -6.17 14.82 8.97
CA ALA A 73 -6.19 14.23 10.31
C ALA A 73 -6.63 12.75 10.26
N ALA A 74 -7.66 12.42 9.48
CA ALA A 74 -8.09 11.04 9.27
C ALA A 74 -7.03 10.18 8.56
N TYR A 75 -6.34 10.74 7.56
CA TYR A 75 -5.27 10.06 6.84
C TYR A 75 -4.05 9.81 7.73
N ASP A 76 -3.60 10.83 8.47
CA ASP A 76 -2.49 10.68 9.42
C ASP A 76 -2.82 9.64 10.48
N ALA A 77 -4.03 9.67 11.07
CA ALA A 77 -4.45 8.68 12.06
C ALA A 77 -4.39 7.24 11.51
N GLY A 78 -4.91 6.99 10.31
CA GLY A 78 -4.82 5.68 9.66
C GLY A 78 -3.38 5.30 9.27
N TYR A 79 -2.54 6.27 8.89
CA TYR A 79 -1.14 6.04 8.55
C TYR A 79 -0.31 5.63 9.78
N TYR A 80 -0.57 6.25 10.94
CA TYR A 80 0.08 5.85 12.20
C TYR A 80 -0.37 4.47 12.67
N ASP A 81 -1.64 4.12 12.45
CA ASP A 81 -2.18 2.80 12.81
C ASP A 81 -1.49 1.69 12.01
N ALA A 82 -1.50 1.81 10.67
CA ALA A 82 -0.87 0.84 9.76
C ALA A 82 0.63 0.64 10.05
N ARG A 83 1.35 1.72 10.38
CA ARG A 83 2.78 1.63 10.73
C ARG A 83 3.02 0.97 12.09
N ASN A 84 2.11 1.15 13.05
CA ASN A 84 2.22 0.51 14.36
C ASN A 84 1.91 -1.00 14.26
N GLU A 85 1.01 -1.40 13.36
CA GLU A 85 0.77 -2.81 13.04
C GLU A 85 2.02 -3.49 12.47
N ASP A 86 2.74 -2.84 11.55
CA ASP A 86 4.03 -3.34 11.03
C ASP A 86 5.14 -3.39 12.09
N ARG A 87 5.06 -2.54 13.12
CA ARG A 87 5.99 -2.55 14.25
C ARG A 87 5.75 -3.70 15.23
N GLY A 88 4.69 -4.49 15.02
CA GLY A 88 4.34 -5.67 15.79
C GLY A 88 5.18 -6.92 15.50
N TYR A 89 6.09 -6.89 14.51
CA TYR A 89 7.10 -7.93 14.38
C TYR A 89 8.28 -7.58 15.28
N PRO A 90 8.58 -8.37 16.32
CA PRO A 90 9.88 -8.27 16.96
C PRO A 90 10.91 -8.47 15.85
N GLU A 91 11.78 -7.48 15.63
CA GLU A 91 13.03 -7.73 14.91
C GLU A 91 13.79 -8.76 15.74
N ASP A 92 13.62 -10.01 15.37
CA ASP A 92 14.23 -11.15 16.00
C ASP A 92 15.74 -11.07 15.73
N ARG A 93 16.43 -10.33 16.61
CA ARG A 93 17.90 -10.36 16.74
C ARG A 93 18.37 -11.70 17.35
N GLY A 94 17.67 -12.80 17.05
CA GLY A 94 17.97 -14.16 17.50
C GLY A 94 18.73 -15.02 16.50
N GLY A 95 18.75 -14.65 15.20
CA GLY A 95 19.25 -15.52 14.13
C GLY A 95 20.65 -16.11 14.36
N TYR A 96 21.59 -15.29 14.86
CA TYR A 96 22.98 -15.76 15.06
C TYR A 96 23.20 -16.65 16.30
N ARG A 97 22.25 -16.69 17.24
CA ARG A 97 22.34 -17.52 18.46
C ARG A 97 21.65 -18.87 18.29
N GLU A 98 20.51 -18.89 17.60
CA GLU A 98 19.76 -20.13 17.35
C GLU A 98 20.46 -21.03 16.33
N ASP A 99 21.07 -20.45 15.30
CA ASP A 99 21.91 -21.18 14.35
C ASP A 99 23.06 -21.93 15.03
N ARG A 100 23.68 -21.34 16.08
CA ARG A 100 24.71 -22.05 16.86
C ARG A 100 24.12 -23.22 17.64
N TYR A 101 22.97 -23.02 18.29
CA TYR A 101 22.32 -24.08 19.07
C TYR A 101 21.95 -25.30 18.21
N TYR A 102 21.48 -25.07 16.98
CA TYR A 102 21.19 -26.15 16.03
C TYR A 102 22.47 -26.78 15.44
N ARG A 103 23.48 -25.97 15.10
CA ARG A 103 24.77 -26.46 14.60
C ARG A 103 25.55 -27.28 15.62
N ASP A 104 25.37 -27.00 16.91
CA ASP A 104 25.99 -27.75 18.00
C ASP A 104 25.27 -29.07 18.29
N ARG A 105 23.98 -29.19 17.91
CA ARG A 105 23.16 -30.39 18.15
C ARG A 105 23.30 -31.45 17.07
N TYR A 106 23.57 -31.07 15.82
CA TYR A 106 23.66 -32.00 14.69
C TYR A 106 25.09 -32.07 14.13
N PRO A 107 25.59 -33.28 13.83
CA PRO A 107 26.90 -33.43 13.20
C PRO A 107 26.90 -32.79 11.80
N SER A 108 28.04 -32.22 11.41
CA SER A 108 28.23 -31.70 10.05
C SER A 108 28.53 -32.83 9.07
N GLY A 109 27.97 -32.73 7.86
CA GLY A 109 28.37 -33.58 6.74
C GLY A 109 29.81 -33.30 6.29
N ARG A 110 30.38 -34.19 5.50
CA ARG A 110 31.74 -34.05 4.95
C ARG A 110 31.69 -33.64 3.49
N LEU A 111 32.51 -32.67 3.10
CA LEU A 111 32.68 -32.33 1.69
C LEU A 111 33.14 -33.55 0.89
N THR A 112 32.71 -33.63 -0.36
CA THR A 112 33.16 -34.65 -1.31
C THR A 112 34.01 -34.02 -2.40
N ASP A 113 34.65 -34.86 -3.21
CA ASP A 113 35.40 -34.42 -4.40
C ASP A 113 34.50 -33.80 -5.47
N ARG A 114 33.17 -33.92 -5.33
CA ARG A 114 32.17 -33.36 -6.25
C ARG A 114 31.53 -32.12 -5.64
N PRO A 115 31.69 -30.93 -6.24
CA PRO A 115 31.06 -29.72 -5.73
C PRO A 115 29.53 -29.85 -5.74
N GLY A 116 28.88 -29.37 -4.68
CA GLY A 116 27.44 -29.49 -4.49
C GLY A 116 26.97 -30.81 -3.88
N PHE A 117 27.89 -31.74 -3.58
CA PHE A 117 27.57 -32.99 -2.89
C PHE A 117 28.32 -33.11 -1.57
N VAL A 118 27.62 -33.57 -0.53
CA VAL A 118 28.14 -33.76 0.83
C VAL A 118 27.85 -35.19 1.28
N LEU A 119 28.79 -35.82 1.97
CA LEU A 119 28.61 -37.11 2.62
C LEU A 119 27.88 -36.92 3.95
N SER A 120 26.77 -37.63 4.11
CA SER A 120 26.06 -37.76 5.39
C SER A 120 27.01 -38.27 6.47
N PRO A 121 26.97 -37.73 7.71
CA PRO A 121 27.77 -38.24 8.82
C PRO A 121 27.25 -39.56 9.37
N TYR A 122 26.08 -40.03 8.93
CA TYR A 122 25.45 -41.25 9.38
C TYR A 122 25.73 -42.40 8.41
N TYR A 123 25.98 -43.60 8.95
CA TYR A 123 26.14 -44.82 8.16
C TYR A 123 24.86 -45.07 7.33
N PRO A 124 24.94 -45.36 6.01
CA PRO A 124 26.12 -45.84 5.25
C PRO A 124 26.99 -44.75 4.59
N TYR A 125 26.94 -43.52 5.08
CA TYR A 125 27.64 -42.35 4.52
C TYR A 125 27.16 -42.01 3.11
N SER A 126 25.84 -41.91 2.95
CA SER A 126 25.20 -41.56 1.69
C SER A 126 25.67 -40.21 1.17
N ARG A 127 25.85 -40.11 -0.15
CA ARG A 127 26.18 -38.84 -0.82
C ARG A 127 24.90 -38.07 -1.11
N ILE A 128 24.76 -36.91 -0.48
CA ILE A 128 23.57 -36.06 -0.53
C ILE A 128 23.85 -34.85 -1.40
N ASP A 129 22.90 -34.52 -2.28
CA ASP A 129 22.94 -33.30 -3.08
C ASP A 129 22.50 -32.11 -2.21
N VAL A 130 23.38 -31.12 -2.09
CA VAL A 130 23.16 -29.89 -1.31
C VAL A 130 23.22 -28.65 -2.19
N ARG A 131 23.11 -28.81 -3.52
CA ARG A 131 23.06 -27.66 -4.43
C ARG A 131 21.82 -26.82 -4.15
N GLY A 132 22.01 -25.51 -4.02
CA GLY A 132 20.95 -24.59 -3.62
C GLY A 132 20.68 -24.55 -2.12
N ILE A 133 21.32 -25.41 -1.32
CA ILE A 133 21.27 -25.36 0.14
C ILE A 133 22.49 -24.58 0.64
N PRO A 134 22.30 -23.50 1.43
CA PRO A 134 23.41 -22.71 1.95
C PRO A 134 24.25 -23.51 2.96
N ARG A 135 25.52 -23.13 3.12
CA ARG A 135 26.38 -23.69 4.17
C ARG A 135 25.82 -23.35 5.54
N GLY A 136 25.87 -24.30 6.47
CA GLY A 136 25.30 -24.19 7.81
C GLY A 136 23.82 -24.55 7.91
N ALA A 137 23.12 -24.75 6.81
CA ALA A 137 21.74 -25.20 6.83
C ALA A 137 21.61 -26.67 7.25
N GLN A 138 20.44 -27.01 7.78
CA GLN A 138 20.04 -28.38 8.09
C GLN A 138 19.66 -29.12 6.81
N VAL A 139 20.18 -30.33 6.66
CA VAL A 139 19.93 -31.24 5.54
C VAL A 139 19.51 -32.57 6.11
N GLU A 140 18.39 -33.10 5.65
CA GLU A 140 17.95 -34.45 6.01
C GLU A 140 18.54 -35.47 5.03
N ASP A 141 19.13 -36.54 5.57
CA ASP A 141 19.56 -37.69 4.79
C ASP A 141 18.34 -38.56 4.43
N PRO A 142 17.96 -38.69 3.15
CA PRO A 142 16.78 -39.46 2.73
C PRO A 142 16.89 -40.96 3.04
N ALA A 143 18.11 -41.48 3.22
CA ALA A 143 18.33 -42.90 3.52
C ALA A 143 18.13 -43.23 5.00
N THR A 144 18.38 -42.25 5.88
CA THR A 144 18.38 -42.47 7.34
C THR A 144 17.36 -41.62 8.09
N HIS A 145 16.72 -40.65 7.41
CA HIS A 145 15.82 -39.64 7.99
C HIS A 145 16.46 -38.85 9.13
N ARG A 146 17.78 -38.70 9.10
CA ARG A 146 18.54 -37.96 10.10
C ARG A 146 19.03 -36.64 9.55
N VAL A 147 18.94 -35.62 10.39
CA VAL A 147 19.38 -34.26 10.06
C VAL A 147 20.87 -34.12 10.34
N PHE A 148 21.58 -33.50 9.41
CA PHE A 148 22.97 -33.09 9.55
C PHE A 148 23.16 -31.66 9.03
N ILE A 149 24.30 -31.03 9.37
CA ILE A 149 24.59 -29.67 8.93
C ILE A 149 25.40 -29.68 7.64
N ASN A 150 25.00 -28.86 6.67
CA ASN A 150 25.78 -28.61 5.46
C ASN A 150 27.11 -27.90 5.82
N PRO A 151 28.29 -28.48 5.53
CA PRO A 151 29.59 -27.92 5.90
C PRO A 151 29.90 -26.56 5.29
#